data_AF-A0A975SZJ0-F1
#
_entry.id   AF-A0A975SZJ0-F1
#
_cell.length_a   1.000
_cell.length_b   1.000
_cell.length_c   1.000
_cell.angle_alpha   90.00
_cell.angle_beta   90.00
_cell.angle_gamma   90.00
#
_symmetry.space_group_name_H-M   'P 1'
#
loop_
_entity.id
_entity.type
_entity.pdbx_description
1 polymer ?
#
loop_
_entity_poly.entity_id
_entity_poly.type
_entity_poly.pdbx_seq_one_letter_code
_entity_poly.pdbx_strand_id
1 'polypeptide(L)'
;MEVFEAIPERIEVSGHRPTWRVTGGSFEAALDYARDAFGGSAVVAREDRGRWWPRVTLTVTVDPALVAAAPPLGSFDTGEPEPSVPDPDIPLALERMFAHQEERRMARLRIPAQRSHRS
;
A
#
# COMPACT_ATOMS: atom_id res chain seq x y z
N MET A 1 -12.34 3.79 21.20
CA MET A 1 -11.24 4.10 20.28
C MET A 1 -11.53 3.33 19.01
N GLU A 2 -12.11 3.98 17.99
CA GLU A 2 -12.34 3.35 16.70
C GLU A 2 -10.98 3.03 16.07
N VAL A 3 -10.69 1.75 15.92
CA VAL A 3 -9.51 1.29 15.21
C VAL A 3 -9.85 1.38 13.72
N PHE A 4 -9.32 2.38 13.02
CA PHE A 4 -9.28 2.36 11.56
C PHE A 4 -8.28 1.29 11.14
N GLU A 5 -8.71 0.04 11.16
CA GLU A 5 -7.97 -1.04 10.54
C GLU A 5 -8.01 -0.76 9.03
N ALA A 6 -6.85 -0.43 8.45
CA ALA A 6 -6.70 -0.46 7.00
C ALA A 6 -7.17 -1.86 6.57
N ILE A 7 -8.16 -1.97 5.69
CA ILE A 7 -8.63 -3.26 5.18
C ILE A 7 -7.77 -3.57 3.93
N PRO A 8 -6.63 -4.28 4.06
CA PRO A 8 -5.81 -4.66 2.92
C PRO A 8 -6.61 -5.45 1.88
N GLU A 9 -7.56 -6.27 2.35
CA GLU A 9 -8.43 -7.16 1.58
C GLU A 9 -9.59 -6.48 0.84
N ARG A 10 -9.74 -5.15 0.90
CA ARG A 10 -10.88 -4.49 0.25
C ARG A 10 -10.77 -4.58 -1.27
N ILE A 11 -11.74 -5.23 -1.90
CA ILE A 11 -11.95 -5.21 -3.35
C ILE A 11 -12.70 -3.94 -3.74
N GLU A 12 -12.19 -3.24 -4.75
CA GLU A 12 -12.86 -2.09 -5.37
C GLU A 12 -13.12 -2.38 -6.84
N VAL A 13 -14.34 -2.10 -7.31
CA VAL A 13 -14.72 -2.31 -8.70
C VAL A 13 -15.26 -1.02 -9.29
N SER A 14 -14.81 -0.69 -10.49
CA SER A 14 -15.34 0.42 -11.28
C SER A 14 -15.48 0.03 -12.75
N GLY A 15 -16.23 0.80 -13.52
CA GLY A 15 -16.55 0.49 -14.91
C GLY A 15 -17.88 -0.24 -15.07
N HIS A 16 -18.14 -0.70 -16.29
CA HIS A 16 -19.40 -1.34 -16.68
C HIS A 16 -19.15 -2.27 -17.86
N ARG A 17 -20.08 -3.20 -18.11
CA ARG A 17 -19.97 -4.13 -19.24
C ARG A 17 -19.67 -3.37 -20.54
N PRO A 18 -18.71 -3.83 -21.37
CA PRO A 18 -18.00 -5.10 -21.28
C PRO A 18 -16.68 -5.07 -20.47
N THR A 19 -16.29 -3.95 -19.87
CA THR A 19 -14.95 -3.77 -19.31
C THR A 19 -14.99 -3.13 -17.91
N TRP A 20 -14.27 -3.74 -16.98
CA TRP A 20 -14.20 -3.30 -15.59
C TRP A 20 -12.77 -3.13 -15.14
N ARG A 21 -12.60 -2.32 -14.09
CA ARG A 21 -11.37 -2.20 -13.33
C ARG A 21 -11.61 -2.79 -11.94
N VAL A 22 -10.80 -3.77 -11.56
CA VAL A 22 -10.86 -4.48 -10.28
C VAL A 22 -9.57 -4.22 -9.52
N THR A 23 -9.67 -3.61 -8.35
CA THR A 23 -8.53 -3.32 -7.49
C THR A 23 -8.58 -4.21 -6.26
N GLY A 24 -7.47 -4.88 -5.96
CA GLY A 24 -7.31 -5.72 -4.78
C GLY A 24 -5.96 -5.53 -4.08
N GLY A 25 -5.78 -6.20 -2.94
CA GLY A 25 -4.51 -6.21 -2.20
C GLY A 25 -3.39 -7.00 -2.91
N SER A 26 -3.76 -7.91 -3.81
CA SER A 26 -2.82 -8.69 -4.64
C SER A 26 -3.39 -8.93 -6.03
N PHE A 27 -2.53 -9.38 -6.95
CA PHE A 27 -2.95 -9.82 -8.29
C PHE A 27 -3.96 -10.97 -8.21
N GLU A 28 -3.70 -11.95 -7.36
CA GLU A 28 -4.53 -13.14 -7.17
C GLU A 28 -5.92 -12.78 -6.61
N ALA A 29 -5.97 -11.94 -5.58
CA ALA A 29 -7.24 -11.50 -4.99
C ALA A 29 -8.12 -10.76 -6.01
N ALA A 30 -7.53 -9.87 -6.82
CA ALA A 30 -8.25 -9.17 -7.87
C ALA A 30 -8.70 -10.11 -9.00
N LEU A 31 -7.87 -11.09 -9.37
CA LEU A 31 -8.14 -12.05 -10.43
C LEU A 31 -9.24 -13.05 -10.03
N ASP A 32 -9.20 -13.58 -8.82
CA ASP A 32 -10.20 -14.52 -8.32
C ASP A 32 -11.56 -13.85 -8.20
N TYR A 33 -11.61 -12.61 -7.69
CA TYR A 33 -12.83 -11.82 -7.71
C TYR A 33 -13.35 -11.63 -9.15
N ALA A 34 -12.49 -11.25 -10.09
CA ALA A 34 -12.92 -11.00 -11.48
C ALA A 34 -13.48 -12.26 -12.16
N ARG A 35 -12.88 -13.43 -11.90
CA ARG A 35 -13.34 -14.71 -12.42
C ARG A 35 -14.74 -15.07 -11.90
N ASP A 36 -14.94 -14.91 -10.59
CA ASP A 36 -16.22 -15.19 -9.95
C ASP A 36 -17.32 -14.20 -10.41
N ALA A 37 -17.00 -12.90 -10.43
CA ALA A 37 -17.98 -11.85 -10.71
C ALA A 37 -18.35 -11.71 -12.20
N PHE A 38 -17.39 -11.90 -13.13
CA PHE A 38 -17.57 -11.53 -14.54
C PHE A 38 -17.53 -12.68 -15.53
N GLY A 39 -17.19 -13.91 -15.10
CA GLY A 39 -17.35 -15.14 -15.87
C GLY A 39 -16.72 -15.13 -17.28
N GLY A 40 -15.55 -15.76 -17.44
CA GLY A 40 -14.89 -15.85 -18.76
C GLY A 40 -14.29 -14.52 -19.24
N SER A 41 -14.11 -13.56 -18.34
CA SER A 41 -13.40 -12.31 -18.63
C SER A 41 -11.89 -12.54 -18.81
N ALA A 42 -11.27 -11.84 -19.76
CA ALA A 42 -9.82 -11.79 -19.93
C ALA A 42 -9.22 -10.56 -19.26
N VAL A 43 -8.02 -10.68 -18.71
CA VAL A 43 -7.22 -9.55 -18.22
C VAL A 43 -6.50 -8.92 -19.40
N VAL A 44 -6.67 -7.61 -19.60
CA VAL A 44 -6.04 -6.86 -20.71
C VAL A 44 -5.00 -5.86 -20.23
N ALA A 45 -5.02 -5.48 -18.95
CA ALA A 45 -4.01 -4.64 -18.34
C ALA A 45 -3.88 -4.88 -16.83
N ARG A 46 -2.69 -4.62 -16.29
CA ARG A 46 -2.35 -4.62 -14.86
C ARG A 46 -1.69 -3.27 -14.52
N GLU A 47 -2.10 -2.67 -13.42
CA GLU A 47 -1.50 -1.45 -12.85
C GLU A 47 -1.20 -1.67 -11.37
N ASP A 48 0.07 -1.51 -10.98
CA ASP A 48 0.51 -1.67 -9.59
C ASP A 48 0.70 -0.31 -8.93
N ARG A 49 0.17 -0.13 -7.71
CA ARG A 49 0.41 1.05 -6.88
C ARG A 49 1.29 0.71 -5.70
N GLY A 50 2.33 1.54 -5.53
CA GLY A 50 3.09 1.85 -4.30
C GLY A 50 3.53 0.66 -3.43
N ARG A 51 4.84 0.49 -3.22
CA ARG A 51 5.41 -0.60 -2.40
C ARG A 51 4.92 -0.65 -0.94
N TRP A 52 4.56 0.49 -0.35
CA TRP A 52 4.17 0.57 1.06
C TRP A 52 2.70 0.28 1.34
N TRP A 53 1.86 0.27 0.29
CA TRP A 53 0.45 -0.13 0.34
C TRP A 53 0.12 -0.82 -0.97
N PRO A 54 0.60 -2.06 -1.17
CA PRO A 54 0.49 -2.74 -2.45
C PRO A 54 -0.98 -2.89 -2.84
N ARG A 55 -1.32 -2.29 -3.98
CA ARG A 55 -2.65 -2.34 -4.58
C ARG A 55 -2.48 -2.66 -6.06
N VAL A 56 -3.11 -3.73 -6.51
CA VAL A 56 -3.09 -4.14 -7.91
C VAL A 56 -4.45 -3.84 -8.52
N THR A 57 -4.47 -3.11 -9.64
CA THR A 57 -5.67 -2.88 -10.44
C THR A 57 -5.59 -3.68 -11.73
N LEU A 58 -6.54 -4.58 -11.94
CA LEU A 58 -6.71 -5.33 -13.19
C LEU A 58 -7.78 -4.65 -14.04
N THR A 59 -7.49 -4.47 -15.32
CA THR A 59 -8.53 -4.19 -16.32
C THR A 59 -8.97 -5.51 -16.94
N VAL A 60 -10.23 -5.85 -16.78
CA VAL A 60 -10.82 -7.11 -17.25
C VAL A 60 -11.96 -6.82 -18.23
N THR A 61 -12.14 -7.69 -19.21
CA THR A 61 -13.16 -7.52 -20.24
C THR A 61 -13.74 -8.84 -20.71
N VAL A 62 -15.01 -8.79 -21.13
CA VAL A 62 -15.70 -9.89 -21.84
C VAL A 62 -15.95 -9.55 -23.32
N ASP A 63 -15.43 -8.42 -23.81
CA ASP A 63 -15.51 -8.06 -25.21
C ASP A 63 -14.70 -9.08 -26.05
N PRO A 64 -15.32 -9.80 -27.00
CA PRO A 64 -14.64 -10.85 -27.76
C PRO A 64 -13.42 -10.33 -28.54
N ALA A 65 -13.44 -9.08 -29.02
CA ALA A 65 -12.30 -8.52 -29.76
C ALA A 65 -11.10 -8.29 -28.84
N LEU A 66 -11.34 -7.79 -27.62
CA LEU A 66 -10.29 -7.56 -26.63
C LEU A 66 -9.85 -8.87 -25.97
N VAL A 67 -10.76 -9.82 -25.76
CA VAL A 67 -10.44 -11.17 -25.27
C VAL A 67 -9.50 -11.89 -26.24
N ALA A 68 -9.75 -11.80 -27.55
CA ALA A 68 -8.89 -12.42 -28.57
C ALA A 68 -7.49 -11.78 -28.63
N ALA A 69 -7.38 -10.49 -28.30
CA ALA A 69 -6.11 -9.76 -28.25
C ALA A 69 -5.44 -9.78 -26.87
N ALA A 70 -6.05 -10.41 -25.87
CA ALA A 70 -5.60 -10.34 -24.49
C ALA A 70 -4.22 -11.03 -24.34
N PRO A 71 -3.28 -10.43 -23.60
CA PRO A 71 -2.03 -11.09 -23.26
C PRO A 71 -2.26 -12.37 -22.45
N PRO A 72 -1.39 -13.39 -22.56
CA PRO A 72 -1.47 -14.57 -21.71
C PRO A 72 -1.34 -14.17 -20.23
N LEU A 73 -2.13 -14.76 -19.33
CA LEU A 73 -2.18 -14.35 -17.91
C LEU A 73 -0.80 -14.29 -17.24
N GLY A 74 0.11 -15.19 -17.57
CA GLY A 74 1.48 -15.21 -17.03
C GLY A 74 2.33 -13.99 -17.39
N SER A 75 1.97 -13.21 -18.42
CA SER A 75 2.69 -11.96 -18.73
C SER A 75 2.44 -10.86 -17.69
N PHE A 76 1.40 -11.01 -16.86
CA PHE A 76 1.08 -10.09 -15.79
C PHE A 76 1.68 -10.51 -14.46
N ASP A 77 2.44 -11.61 -14.37
CA ASP A 77 3.11 -12.02 -13.15
C ASP A 77 4.39 -11.19 -12.93
N THR A 78 4.22 -9.97 -12.45
CA THR A 78 5.30 -9.20 -11.84
C THR A 78 5.48 -9.79 -10.45
N GLY A 79 6.50 -10.63 -10.27
CA GLY A 79 6.74 -11.38 -9.03
C GLY A 79 6.59 -10.55 -7.75
N GLU A 80 6.27 -11.24 -6.66
CA GLU A 80 6.03 -10.65 -5.33
C GLU A 80 7.10 -9.59 -5.00
N PRO A 81 6.73 -8.40 -4.51
CA PRO A 81 7.72 -7.41 -4.13
C PRO A 81 8.62 -8.04 -3.06
N GLU A 82 9.90 -8.28 -3.38
CA GLU A 82 10.84 -8.78 -2.39
C GLU A 82 10.70 -7.95 -1.11
N PRO A 83 10.52 -8.58 0.07
CA PRO A 83 10.51 -7.84 1.32
C PRO A 83 11.80 -7.07 1.35
N SER A 84 11.71 -5.73 1.25
CA SER A 84 12.86 -4.88 1.43
C SER A 84 13.38 -5.17 2.82
N VAL A 85 14.52 -5.85 2.89
CA VAL A 85 15.24 -6.06 4.14
C VAL A 85 15.31 -4.69 4.80
N PRO A 86 14.78 -4.52 6.03
CA PRO A 86 14.82 -3.23 6.69
C PRO A 86 16.28 -2.77 6.69
N ASP A 87 16.50 -1.57 6.17
CA ASP A 87 17.83 -0.98 6.12
C ASP A 87 18.42 -1.04 7.55
N PRO A 88 19.57 -1.70 7.77
CA PRO A 88 20.14 -1.89 9.11
C PRO A 88 20.45 -0.56 9.81
N ASP A 89 20.45 0.57 9.09
CA ASP A 89 20.61 1.90 9.65
C ASP A 89 19.30 2.50 10.24
N ILE A 90 18.12 1.95 9.93
CA ILE A 90 16.83 2.44 10.45
C ILE A 90 16.72 2.27 11.98
N PRO A 91 17.05 1.10 12.58
CA PRO A 91 17.06 0.95 14.04
C PRO A 91 17.98 1.97 14.72
N LEU A 92 19.18 2.19 14.16
CA LEU A 92 20.19 3.10 14.73
C LEU A 92 19.78 4.57 14.59
N ALA A 93 19.15 4.95 13.48
CA ALA A 93 18.62 6.30 13.28
C ALA A 93 17.48 6.62 14.24
N LEU A 94 16.59 5.66 14.50
CA LEU A 94 15.48 5.80 15.45
C LEU A 94 16.00 5.94 16.89
N GLU A 95 16.95 5.11 17.31
CA GLU A 95 17.59 5.22 18.63
C GLU A 95 18.26 6.60 18.84
N ARG A 96 18.96 7.10 17.83
CA ARG A 96 19.57 8.45 17.87
C ARG A 96 18.52 9.55 17.99
N MET A 97 17.38 9.43 17.30
CA MET A 97 16.29 10.39 17.41
C MET A 97 15.66 10.39 18.81
N PHE A 98 15.41 9.21 19.39
CA PHE A 98 14.87 9.11 20.75
C PHE A 98 15.83 9.66 21.80
N ALA A 99 17.13 9.35 21.70
CA ALA A 99 18.16 9.88 22.59
C ALA A 99 18.24 11.43 22.52
N HIS A 100 18.18 12.00 21.32
CA HIS A 100 18.21 13.45 21.13
C HIS A 100 16.96 14.15 21.69
N GLN A 101 15.78 13.52 21.62
CA GLN A 101 14.56 14.05 22.23
C GLN A 101 14.63 14.04 23.76
N GLU A 102 15.17 12.98 24.36
CA GLU A 102 15.33 12.86 25.80
C GLU A 102 16.31 13.91 26.35
N GLU A 103 17.42 14.15 25.65
CA GLU A 103 18.38 15.19 26.00
C GLU A 103 17.75 16.60 25.98
N ARG A 104 16.95 16.92 24.95
CA ARG A 104 16.21 18.20 24.88
C ARG A 104 15.16 18.33 25.99
N ARG A 105 14.54 17.22 26.40
CA ARG A 105 13.58 17.20 27.52
C ARG A 105 14.29 17.48 28.85
N MET A 106 15.45 16.87 29.09
CA MET A 106 16.25 17.09 30.30
C MET A 106 16.85 18.50 30.37
N ALA A 107 17.27 19.07 29.24
CA ALA A 107 17.79 20.44 29.17
C ALA A 107 16.73 21.49 29.51
N ARG A 108 15.46 21.27 29.13
CA ARG A 108 14.33 22.17 29.45
C ARG A 108 13.92 22.15 30.93
N LEU A 109 14.23 21.07 31.66
CA LEU A 109 13.97 20.96 33.10
C LEU A 109 15.06 21.64 33.96
N ARG A 110 16.16 22.09 33.35
CA ARG A 110 17.30 22.74 34.02
C ARG A 110 17.36 24.26 33.84
N ILE A 111 16.22 24.94 33.65
CA ILE A 111 16.19 26.40 33.77
C ILE A 111 15.96 26.75 35.24
N PRO A 112 16.95 27.30 35.98
CA PRO A 112 16.70 27.83 37.30
C PRO A 112 15.86 29.11 37.14
N ALA A 113 14.74 29.19 37.84
CA ALA A 113 13.98 30.43 37.97
C ALA A 113 14.89 31.49 38.63
N GLN A 114 15.43 32.43 37.83
CA GLN A 114 16.10 33.60 38.36
C GLN A 114 15.07 34.44 39.11
N ARG A 115 15.08 34.31 40.43
CA ARG A 115 14.30 35.11 41.36
C ARG A 115 14.94 36.50 41.43
N SER A 116 14.44 37.46 40.65
CA SER A 116 14.82 38.86 40.76
C SER A 116 14.42 39.40 42.14
N HIS A 117 15.39 39.52 43.04
CA HIS A 117 15.31 40.40 44.20
C HIS A 117 15.51 41.83 43.69
N ARG A 118 14.48 42.67 43.77
CA ARG A 118 14.57 44.12 43.65
C ARG A 118 14.02 44.71 44.95
N SER A 119 14.92 45.17 45.81
CA SER A 119 14.62 46.12 46.87
C SER A 119 14.73 47.55 46.32
#